data_AF-A0A349EMC6-F1
#
_entry.id   AF-A0A349EMC6-F1
#
_cell.length_a   1.000
_cell.length_b   1.000
_cell.length_c   1.000
_cell.angle_alpha   90.00
_cell.angle_beta   90.00
_cell.angle_gamma   90.00
#
_symmetry.space_group_name_H-M   'P 1'
#
loop_
_entity.id
_entity.type
_entity.pdbx_description
1 polymer ?
#
loop_
_entity_poly.entity_id
_entity_poly.type
_entity_poly.pdbx_seq_one_letter_code
_entity_poly.pdbx_strand_id
1 'polypeptide(L)' 'SIAANIVEGFKKRGQRDKAHFYNVAQGSLEELRYYLILSKDLGYIEDNGAVLSSIDEVARMPHRLLAVIKAG' A
#
# COMPACT_ATOMS: atom_id res chain seq x y z
N SER A 1 -6.49 -4.38 -4.56
CA SER A 1 -6.62 -4.79 -3.14
C SER A 1 -6.32 -3.68 -2.14
N ILE A 2 -5.42 -2.72 -2.42
CA ILE A 2 -4.94 -1.70 -1.46
C ILE A 2 -6.08 -0.91 -0.79
N ALA A 3 -6.92 -0.23 -1.58
CA ALA A 3 -8.01 0.59 -1.05
C ALA A 3 -9.03 -0.24 -0.24
N ALA A 4 -9.34 -1.46 -0.69
CA ALA A 4 -10.24 -2.36 0.01
C ALA A 4 -9.72 -2.70 1.41
N ASN A 5 -8.44 -3.06 1.53
CA ASN A 5 -7.82 -3.35 2.83
C ASN A 5 -7.77 -2.12 3.75
N ILE A 6 -7.58 -0.91 3.21
CA ILE A 6 -7.66 0.33 4.01
C ILE A 6 -9.09 0.51 4.57
N VAL A 7 -10.12 0.33 3.74
CA VAL A 7 -11.52 0.45 4.15
C VAL A 7 -11.89 -0.63 5.17
N GLU A 8 -11.47 -1.87 4.96
CA GLU A 8 -11.71 -2.98 5.88
C GLU A 8 -11.03 -2.76 7.23
N GLY A 9 -9.76 -2.35 7.24
CA GLY A 9 -9.04 -1.98 8.45
C GLY A 9 -9.72 -0.83 9.19
N PHE A 10 -10.21 0.19 8.49
CA PHE A 10 -10.93 1.31 9.11
C PHE A 10 -12.19 0.87 9.87
N LYS A 11 -12.91 -0.14 9.36
CA LYS A 11 -14.11 -0.69 9.99
C LYS A 11 -13.83 -1.57 11.22
N LYS A 12 -12.62 -2.06 11.43
CA LYS A 12 -12.28 -2.90 12.60
C LYS A 12 -12.26 -2.08 13.89
N ARG A 13 -12.61 -2.71 15.01
CA ARG A 13 -12.59 -2.07 16.34
C ARG A 13 -11.26 -2.25 17.05
N GLY A 14 -10.64 -3.43 16.95
CA GLY A 14 -9.39 -3.75 17.63
C GLY A 14 -8.16 -3.22 16.88
N GLN A 15 -7.21 -2.66 17.63
CA GLN A 15 -5.94 -2.13 17.11
C GLN A 15 -5.17 -3.17 16.28
N ARG A 16 -5.11 -4.42 16.77
CA ARG A 16 -4.42 -5.53 16.10
C ARG A 16 -5.02 -5.84 14.73
N ASP A 17 -6.35 -5.89 14.62
CA ASP A 17 -7.03 -6.16 13.35
C ASP A 17 -6.82 -5.00 12.38
N LYS A 18 -6.93 -3.75 12.84
CA LYS A 18 -6.61 -2.58 12.00
C LYS A 18 -5.21 -2.68 11.40
N ALA A 19 -4.22 -2.96 12.26
CA ALA A 19 -2.83 -3.07 11.86
C ALA A 19 -2.62 -4.20 10.84
N HIS A 20 -3.28 -5.35 11.02
CA HIS A 20 -3.23 -6.45 10.06
C HIS A 20 -3.67 -6.01 8.66
N PHE A 21 -4.84 -5.38 8.53
CA PHE A 21 -5.34 -4.92 7.22
C PHE A 21 -4.47 -3.82 6.60
N TYR A 22 -3.95 -2.89 7.40
CA TYR A 22 -3.06 -1.86 6.87
C TYR A 22 -1.70 -2.41 6.42
N ASN A 23 -1.17 -3.44 7.10
CA ASN A 23 0.02 -4.16 6.65
C ASN A 23 -0.25 -4.89 5.32
N VAL A 24 -1.42 -5.51 5.16
CA VAL A 24 -1.82 -6.14 3.87
C VAL A 24 -1.89 -5.10 2.75
N ALA A 25 -2.44 -3.91 3.03
CA ALA A 25 -2.47 -2.81 2.06
C ALA A 25 -1.05 -2.37 1.65
N GLN A 26 -0.10 -2.32 2.58
CA GLN A 26 1.31 -2.05 2.29
C GLN A 26 1.95 -3.16 1.44
N GLY A 27 1.71 -4.44 1.78
CA GLY A 27 2.21 -5.56 0.99
C GLY A 27 1.75 -5.48 -0.47
N SER A 28 0.45 -5.22 -0.71
CA SER A 28 -0.07 -5.05 -2.07
C SER A 28 0.49 -3.83 -2.81
N LEU A 29 0.91 -2.76 -2.11
CA LEU A 29 1.60 -1.63 -2.75
C LEU A 29 2.99 -2.03 -3.22
N GLU A 30 3.75 -2.76 -2.40
CA GLU A 30 5.09 -3.22 -2.76
C GLU A 30 5.07 -4.25 -3.88
N GLU A 31 4.08 -5.14 -3.90
CA GLU A 31 3.84 -6.06 -5.02
C GLU A 31 3.61 -5.28 -6.33
N LEU A 32 2.75 -4.26 -6.31
CA LEU A 32 2.49 -3.42 -7.48
C LEU A 32 3.74 -2.65 -7.94
N ARG A 33 4.51 -2.09 -7.00
CA ARG A 33 5.78 -1.42 -7.30
C ARG A 33 6.73 -2.38 -8.00
N TYR A 34 6.88 -3.60 -7.48
CA TYR A 34 7.72 -4.62 -8.09
C TYR A 34 7.25 -4.98 -9.50
N TYR A 35 5.95 -5.18 -9.71
CA TYR A 35 5.43 -5.48 -11.03
C TYR A 35 5.71 -4.35 -12.05
N LEU A 36 5.62 -3.08 -11.65
CA LEU A 36 5.95 -1.96 -12.54
C LEU A 36 7.44 -1.90 -12.90
N ILE A 37 8.32 -2.25 -11.97
CA ILE A 37 9.77 -2.35 -12.23
C ILE A 37 10.01 -3.51 -13.21
N LEU A 38 9.47 -4.69 -12.92
CA LEU A 38 9.62 -5.88 -13.75
C LEU A 38 9.05 -5.66 -15.17
N SER A 39 7.87 -5.06 -15.29
CA SER A 39 7.27 -4.75 -16.59
C SER A 39 8.13 -3.79 -17.42
N LYS A 40 8.83 -2.85 -16.76
CA LYS A 40 9.77 -1.95 -17.44
C LYS A 40 11.03 -2.68 -17.88
N ASP A 41 11.60 -3.51 -17.01
CA ASP A 41 12.80 -4.29 -17.31
C ASP A 41 12.57 -5.29 -18.46
N LEU A 42 11.36 -5.85 -18.57
CA LEU A 42 10.94 -6.73 -19.67
C LEU A 42 10.53 -5.98 -20.94
N GLY A 43 10.53 -4.65 -20.93
CA GLY A 43 10.16 -3.83 -22.09
C GLY A 43 8.65 -3.82 -22.40
N TYR A 44 7.79 -4.22 -21.47
CA TYR A 44 6.33 -4.15 -21.64
C TYR A 44 5.79 -2.73 -21.45
N ILE A 45 6.51 -1.88 -20.72
CA ILE A 45 6.20 -0.46 -20.54
C ILE A 45 7.48 0.37 -20.64
N GLU A 46 7.39 1.55 -21.25
CA GLU A 46 8.54 2.45 -21.42
C GLU A 46 8.72 3.39 -20.22
N ASP A 47 7.60 3.93 -19.71
CA ASP A 47 7.57 4.82 -18.55
C ASP A 47 6.57 4.34 -17.49
N ASN A 48 7.02 4.38 -16.24
CA ASN A 48 6.25 4.06 -15.04
C ASN A 48 6.39 5.13 -13.95
N GLY A 49 7.08 6.24 -14.22
CA GLY A 49 7.42 7.25 -13.22
C GLY A 49 6.18 7.90 -12.58
N ALA A 50 5.18 8.23 -13.40
CA ALA A 50 3.92 8.79 -12.89
C ALA A 50 3.19 7.82 -11.95
N VAL A 51 3.13 6.53 -12.31
CA VAL A 51 2.48 5.50 -11.50
C VAL A 51 3.26 5.23 -10.21
N LEU A 52 4.59 5.18 -10.28
CA LEU A 52 5.45 5.03 -9.10
C LEU A 52 5.29 6.21 -8.13
N SER A 53 5.15 7.44 -8.63
CA SER A 53 4.85 8.61 -7.81
C SER A 53 3.49 8.48 -7.12
N SER A 54 2.46 8.00 -7.82
CA SER A 54 1.16 7.74 -7.21
C SER A 54 1.22 6.65 -6.13
N ILE A 55 2.04 5.61 -6.32
CA ILE A 55 2.28 4.59 -5.30
C ILE A 55 2.88 5.22 -4.03
N ASP A 56 3.88 6.10 -4.18
CA ASP A 56 4.50 6.78 -3.04
C ASP A 56 3.50 7.65 -2.26
N GLU A 57 2.60 8.32 -2.96
CA GLU A 57 1.54 9.11 -2.33
C GLU A 57 0.56 8.23 -1.55
N VAL A 58 0.08 7.14 -2.17
CA VAL A 58 -0.88 6.22 -1.54
C VAL A 58 -0.25 5.48 -0.36
N ALA A 59 1.04 5.11 -0.44
CA ALA A 59 1.75 4.42 0.63
C ALA A 59 1.81 5.20 1.95
N ARG A 60 1.75 6.54 1.90
CA ARG A 60 1.71 7.39 3.10
C ARG A 60 0.47 7.15 3.96
N MET A 61 -0.66 6.75 3.36
CA MET A 61 -1.92 6.56 4.09
C MET A 61 -1.86 5.38 5.08
N PRO A 62 -1.64 4.12 4.64
CA PRO A 62 -1.56 2.99 5.57
C PRO A 62 -0.35 3.12 6.50
N HIS A 63 0.75 3.73 6.06
CA HIS A 63 1.91 4.00 6.93
C HIS A 63 1.55 4.90 8.12
N ARG A 64 0.88 6.03 7.88
CA ARG A 64 0.44 6.94 8.95
C ARG A 64 -0.59 6.28 9.86
N LEU A 65 -1.53 5.53 9.30
CA LEU A 65 -2.55 4.81 10.07
C LEU A 65 -1.92 3.77 11.02
N LEU A 66 -0.90 3.04 10.56
CA LEU A 66 -0.13 2.11 11.40
C LEU A 66 0.67 2.82 12.48
N ALA A 67 1.28 3.97 12.17
CA ALA A 67 2.03 4.75 13.15
C ALA A 67 1.14 5.21 14.32
N VAL A 68 -0.09 5.65 14.03
CA VAL A 68 -1.08 6.03 15.05
C VAL A 68 -1.43 4.85 15.96
N ILE A 69 -1.65 3.66 15.37
CA ILE A 69 -1.98 2.44 16.14
C ILE A 69 -0.82 2.01 17.04
N LYS A 70 0.42 2.17 16.61
CA LYS A 70 1.59 1.78 17.42
C LYS A 70 1.90 2.76 18.55
N ALA A 71 1.39 3.99 18.46
CA ALA A 71 1.65 5.05 19.43
C ALA A 71 0.63 5.10 20.58
N GLY A 72 -0.47 4.35 20.52
CA GLY A 72 -1.54 4.31 21.53
C GLY A 72 -1.71 2.93 22.15
#